data_AF-A0A2D7PFA3-F1
#
_entry.id   AF-A0A2D7PFA3-F1
#
_cell.length_a   1.000
_cell.length_b   1.000
_cell.length_c   1.000
_cell.angle_alpha   90.00
_cell.angle_beta   90.00
_cell.angle_gamma   90.00
#
_symmetry.space_group_name_H-M   'P 1'
#
loop_
_entity.id
_entity.type
_entity.pdbx_description
1 polymer ?
#
loop_
_entity_poly.entity_id
_entity_poly.type
_entity_poly.pdbx_seq_one_letter_code
_entity_poly.pdbx_strand_id
1 'polypeptide(L)'
;MADPITKSVVGIAGSVLNKFVADKNLKMQLEHELKTQLQTANLAQIEVNKIEASSKNWFVAGWRPSVGWVCSFAMAYHFIIAPMVQFGIGIWGIQVELPEFDFSQLSTILMAMLGMAGLRTFEKQKKVARGDD
;
A
#
# COMPACT_ATOMS: atom_id res chain seq x y z
N MET A 1 34.47 -12.64 5.36
CA MET A 1 35.15 -13.17 4.16
C MET A 1 34.04 -13.41 3.15
N ALA A 2 33.77 -12.43 2.27
CA ALA A 2 32.62 -12.48 1.35
C ALA A 2 33.01 -13.24 0.08
N ASP A 3 32.20 -14.23 -0.29
CA ASP A 3 32.50 -15.24 -1.30
C ASP A 3 32.77 -14.64 -2.70
N PRO A 4 33.70 -15.25 -3.48
CA PRO A 4 34.12 -14.76 -4.80
C PRO A 4 32.96 -14.66 -5.82
N ILE A 5 31.89 -15.41 -5.61
CA ILE A 5 30.68 -15.39 -6.45
C ILE A 5 29.94 -14.05 -6.34
N THR A 6 29.93 -13.44 -5.17
CA THR A 6 29.22 -12.17 -4.93
C THR A 6 29.87 -11.00 -5.65
N LYS A 7 31.21 -10.99 -5.79
CA LYS A 7 31.92 -9.96 -6.57
C LYS A 7 31.70 -10.10 -8.08
N SER A 8 31.62 -11.33 -8.59
CA SER A 8 31.43 -11.59 -10.02
C SER A 8 30.02 -11.23 -10.52
N VAL A 9 28.98 -11.50 -9.73
CA VAL A 9 27.59 -11.17 -10.11
C VAL A 9 27.34 -9.66 -10.04
N VAL A 10 27.90 -8.96 -9.04
CA VAL A 10 27.78 -7.50 -8.91
C VAL A 10 28.54 -6.76 -10.03
N GLY A 11 29.71 -7.27 -10.43
CA GLY A 11 30.49 -6.69 -11.53
C GLY A 11 29.82 -6.82 -12.90
N ILE A 12 29.18 -7.95 -13.18
CA ILE A 12 28.47 -8.19 -14.44
C ILE A 12 27.15 -7.38 -14.49
N ALA A 13 26.40 -7.34 -13.39
CA ALA A 13 25.19 -6.52 -13.30
C ALA A 13 25.48 -5.01 -13.47
N GLY A 14 26.56 -4.52 -12.85
CA GLY A 14 26.99 -3.12 -12.99
C GLY A 14 27.46 -2.73 -14.40
N SER A 15 28.03 -3.69 -15.15
CA SER A 15 28.48 -3.47 -16.54
C SER A 15 27.30 -3.45 -17.53
N VAL A 16 26.26 -4.26 -17.29
CA VAL A 16 25.04 -4.24 -18.10
C VAL A 16 24.20 -3.00 -17.77
N LEU A 17 24.10 -2.60 -16.50
CA LEU A 17 23.31 -1.43 -16.10
C LEU A 17 23.91 -0.10 -16.63
N ASN A 18 25.23 0.03 -16.65
CA ASN A 18 25.92 1.19 -17.23
C ASN A 18 25.85 1.24 -18.77
N LYS A 19 25.76 0.08 -19.44
CA LYS A 19 25.72 0.03 -20.90
C LYS A 19 24.34 0.33 -21.49
N PHE A 20 23.26 0.24 -20.68
CA PHE A 20 21.89 0.43 -21.15
C PHE A 20 21.22 1.74 -20.69
N VAL A 21 21.85 2.56 -19.86
CA VAL A 21 21.23 3.79 -19.34
C VAL A 21 22.21 4.97 -19.34
N ALA A 22 22.36 5.61 -20.49
CA ALA A 22 23.16 6.84 -20.64
C ALA A 22 22.38 8.07 -21.14
N ASP A 23 21.16 7.92 -21.68
CA ASP A 23 20.44 9.04 -22.31
C ASP A 23 19.26 9.57 -21.47
N LYS A 24 19.30 10.86 -21.11
CA LYS A 24 18.19 11.57 -20.42
C LYS A 24 16.88 11.53 -21.23
N ASN A 25 16.96 11.50 -22.55
CA ASN A 25 15.79 11.40 -23.44
C ASN A 25 15.13 10.02 -23.37
N LEU A 26 15.92 8.95 -23.32
CA LEU A 26 15.40 7.58 -23.21
C LEU A 26 14.70 7.38 -21.86
N LYS A 27 15.24 7.94 -20.77
CA LYS A 27 14.58 7.94 -19.45
C LYS A 27 13.23 8.66 -19.49
N MET A 28 13.15 9.83 -20.13
CA MET A 28 11.90 10.59 -20.23
C MET A 28 10.85 9.85 -21.06
N GLN A 29 11.26 9.20 -22.15
CA GLN A 29 10.37 8.35 -22.96
C GLN A 29 9.92 7.11 -22.18
N LEU A 30 10.83 6.43 -21.48
CA LEU A 30 10.49 5.29 -20.60
C LEU A 30 9.54 5.70 -19.49
N GLU A 31 9.74 6.85 -18.85
CA GLU A 31 8.85 7.37 -17.82
C GLU A 31 7.45 7.68 -18.38
N HIS A 32 7.38 8.23 -19.59
CA HIS A 32 6.11 8.49 -20.26
C HIS A 32 5.39 7.20 -20.64
N GLU A 33 6.11 6.23 -21.22
CA GLU A 33 5.57 4.93 -21.60
C GLU A 33 5.13 4.14 -20.37
N LEU A 34 5.92 4.13 -19.29
CA LEU A 34 5.57 3.52 -18.02
C LEU A 34 4.32 4.15 -17.41
N LYS A 35 4.22 5.49 -17.39
CA LYS A 35 3.01 6.20 -16.92
C LYS A 35 1.79 5.84 -17.76
N THR A 36 1.94 5.76 -19.08
CA THR A 36 0.86 5.41 -20.02
C THR A 36 0.38 3.99 -19.79
N GLN A 37 1.32 3.03 -19.63
CA GLN A 37 1.00 1.63 -19.35
C GLN A 37 0.34 1.47 -17.98
N LEU A 38 0.82 2.19 -16.95
CA LEU A 38 0.24 2.19 -15.61
C LEU A 38 -1.18 2.76 -15.64
N GLN A 39 -1.41 3.86 -16.35
CA GLN A 39 -2.76 4.41 -16.54
C GLN A 39 -3.68 3.41 -17.23
N THR A 40 -3.21 2.73 -18.28
CA THR A 40 -3.98 1.72 -19.01
C THR A 40 -4.34 0.53 -18.11
N ALA A 41 -3.38 0.02 -17.34
CA ALA A 41 -3.61 -1.06 -16.37
C ALA A 41 -4.63 -0.64 -15.28
N ASN A 42 -4.55 0.60 -14.79
CA ASN A 42 -5.53 1.14 -13.84
C ASN A 42 -6.94 1.21 -14.44
N LEU A 43 -7.08 1.63 -15.69
CA LEU A 43 -8.37 1.67 -16.37
C LEU A 43 -8.96 0.27 -16.53
N ALA A 44 -8.15 -0.71 -16.93
CA ALA A 44 -8.58 -2.11 -17.01
C ALA A 44 -9.01 -2.65 -15.65
N GLN A 45 -8.28 -2.33 -14.58
CA GLN A 45 -8.65 -2.71 -13.21
C GLN A 45 -9.98 -2.06 -12.80
N ILE A 46 -10.21 -0.78 -13.12
CA ILE A 46 -11.48 -0.09 -12.86
C ILE A 46 -12.65 -0.77 -13.58
N GLU A 47 -12.44 -1.20 -14.82
CA GLU A 47 -13.46 -1.89 -15.61
C GLU A 47 -13.83 -3.25 -15.02
N VAL A 48 -12.85 -4.07 -14.65
CA VAL A 48 -13.07 -5.35 -13.94
C VAL A 48 -13.85 -5.10 -12.64
N ASN A 49 -13.40 -4.14 -11.84
CA ASN A 49 -14.08 -3.79 -10.58
C ASN A 49 -15.54 -3.35 -10.80
N LYS A 50 -15.82 -2.64 -11.90
CA LYS A 50 -17.18 -2.20 -12.25
C LYS A 50 -18.06 -3.38 -12.64
N ILE A 51 -17.52 -4.34 -13.38
CA ILE A 51 -18.23 -5.57 -13.78
C ILE A 51 -18.50 -6.43 -12.53
N GLU A 52 -17.50 -6.61 -11.67
CA GLU A 52 -17.63 -7.36 -10.41
C GLU A 52 -18.67 -6.73 -9.48
N ALA A 53 -18.64 -5.40 -9.34
CA ALA A 53 -19.63 -4.65 -8.57
C ALA A 53 -21.05 -4.72 -9.18
N SER A 54 -21.16 -4.91 -10.49
CA SER A 54 -22.45 -5.07 -11.19
C SER A 54 -22.94 -6.52 -11.19
N SER A 55 -22.15 -7.47 -10.67
CA SER A 55 -22.54 -8.88 -10.64
C SER A 55 -23.72 -9.12 -9.69
N LYS A 56 -24.61 -10.06 -10.05
CA LYS A 56 -25.75 -10.45 -9.21
C LYS A 56 -25.34 -11.30 -8.00
N ASN A 57 -24.08 -11.77 -7.95
CA ASN A 57 -23.59 -12.61 -6.87
C ASN A 57 -23.07 -11.73 -5.73
N TRP A 58 -23.71 -11.79 -4.56
CA TRP A 58 -23.39 -10.92 -3.42
C TRP A 58 -21.96 -11.08 -2.91
N PHE A 59 -21.38 -12.28 -3.04
CA PHE A 59 -19.98 -12.53 -2.69
C PHE A 59 -18.99 -11.81 -3.62
N VAL A 60 -19.32 -11.65 -4.90
CA VAL A 60 -18.46 -11.02 -5.91
C VAL A 60 -18.64 -9.50 -5.91
N ALA A 61 -19.86 -9.01 -5.78
CA ALA A 61 -20.11 -7.57 -5.68
C ALA A 61 -19.76 -6.99 -4.29
N GLY A 62 -19.83 -7.81 -3.24
CA GLY A 62 -19.80 -7.37 -1.85
C GLY A 62 -18.44 -7.41 -1.16
N TRP A 63 -17.44 -8.13 -1.69
CA TRP A 63 -16.16 -8.32 -0.99
C TRP A 63 -15.38 -6.99 -0.79
N ARG A 64 -15.42 -6.09 -1.77
CA ARG A 64 -14.78 -4.76 -1.67
C ARG A 64 -15.48 -3.87 -0.64
N PRO A 65 -16.82 -3.71 -0.69
CA PRO A 65 -17.56 -3.04 0.37
C PRO A 65 -17.37 -3.68 1.75
N SER A 66 -17.35 -5.01 1.87
CA SER A 66 -17.27 -5.69 3.17
C SER A 66 -15.97 -5.37 3.90
N VAL A 67 -14.84 -5.34 3.19
CA VAL A 67 -13.55 -4.93 3.77
C VAL A 67 -13.62 -3.47 4.25
N GLY A 68 -14.27 -2.59 3.48
CA GLY A 68 -14.52 -1.21 3.88
C GLY A 68 -15.34 -1.10 5.17
N TRP A 69 -16.48 -1.80 5.25
CA TRP A 69 -17.33 -1.80 6.44
C TRP A 69 -16.63 -2.32 7.68
N VAL A 70 -15.90 -3.44 7.57
CA VAL A 70 -15.12 -4.00 8.69
C VAL A 70 -14.06 -3.01 9.16
N CYS A 71 -13.35 -2.36 8.23
CA CYS A 71 -12.37 -1.33 8.56
C CYS A 71 -13.03 -0.12 9.25
N SER A 72 -14.19 0.35 8.76
CA SER A 72 -14.94 1.44 9.36
C SER A 72 -15.45 1.10 10.77
N PHE A 73 -15.96 -0.11 10.99
CA PHE A 73 -16.39 -0.57 12.31
C PHE A 73 -15.21 -0.68 13.29
N ALA A 74 -14.07 -1.21 12.84
CA ALA A 74 -12.87 -1.29 13.67
C ALA A 74 -12.37 0.12 14.08
N MET A 75 -12.35 1.09 13.15
CA MET A 75 -12.04 2.48 13.48
C MET A 75 -13.06 3.10 14.45
N ALA A 76 -14.36 2.90 14.20
CA ALA A 76 -15.41 3.42 15.07
C ALA A 76 -15.31 2.84 16.49
N TYR A 77 -15.02 1.54 16.61
CA TYR A 77 -14.77 0.91 17.89
C TYR A 77 -13.59 1.57 18.61
N HIS A 78 -12.45 1.71 17.92
CA HIS A 78 -11.23 2.21 18.55
C HIS A 78 -11.30 3.69 18.96
N PHE A 79 -11.84 4.55 18.10
CA PHE A 79 -11.85 6.01 18.34
C PHE A 79 -13.08 6.52 19.08
N ILE A 80 -14.19 5.80 19.04
CA ILE A 80 -15.46 6.29 19.59
C ILE A 80 -15.94 5.37 20.71
N ILE A 81 -16.12 4.08 20.44
CA ILE A 81 -16.73 3.16 21.41
C ILE A 81 -15.79 2.89 22.59
N ALA A 82 -14.53 2.55 22.35
CA ALA A 82 -13.55 2.25 23.38
C ALA A 82 -13.37 3.41 24.40
N PRO A 83 -13.13 4.67 23.98
CA PRO A 83 -13.03 5.78 24.94
C PRO A 83 -14.36 6.10 25.65
N MET A 84 -15.51 5.95 24.97
CA MET A 84 -16.82 6.11 25.64
C MET A 84 -17.06 5.02 26.71
N VAL A 85 -16.67 3.78 26.42
CA VAL A 85 -16.74 2.68 27.37
C VAL A 85 -15.78 2.91 28.54
N GLN A 86 -14.53 3.29 28.29
CA GLN A 86 -13.59 3.65 29.38
C GLN A 86 -14.12 4.79 30.24
N PHE A 87 -14.72 5.81 29.63
CA PHE A 87 -15.35 6.90 30.37
C PHE A 87 -16.51 6.41 31.25
N GLY A 88 -17.39 5.56 30.71
CA GLY A 88 -18.51 4.98 31.47
C GLY A 88 -18.07 4.08 32.63
N ILE A 89 -17.06 3.22 32.40
CA ILE A 89 -16.51 2.33 33.43
C ILE A 89 -15.75 3.16 34.50
N GLY A 90 -15.06 4.22 34.09
CA GLY A 90 -14.38 5.16 34.98
C GLY A 90 -15.34 5.88 35.94
N ILE A 91 -16.57 6.18 35.51
CA ILE A 91 -17.63 6.73 36.39
C ILE A 91 -18.03 5.71 37.48
N TRP A 92 -17.97 4.41 37.18
CA TRP A 92 -18.27 3.34 38.15
C TRP A 92 -17.06 2.88 38.97
N GLY A 93 -15.88 3.52 38.80
CA GLY A 93 -14.68 3.24 39.58
C GLY A 93 -14.02 1.90 39.27
N ILE A 94 -14.42 1.23 38.18
CA ILE A 94 -13.81 -0.03 37.74
C ILE A 94 -12.73 0.32 36.71
N GLN A 95 -11.52 -0.22 36.86
CA GLN A 95 -10.44 -0.06 35.88
C GLN A 95 -10.38 -1.35 35.06
N VAL A 96 -10.91 -1.31 33.84
CA VAL A 96 -10.77 -2.40 32.87
C VAL A 96 -9.83 -1.94 31.77
N GLU A 97 -8.72 -2.65 31.63
CA GLU A 97 -7.87 -2.53 30.45
C GLU A 97 -8.59 -3.18 29.27
N LEU A 98 -9.00 -2.37 28.31
CA LEU A 98 -9.55 -2.90 27.06
C LEU A 98 -8.39 -3.45 26.20
N PRO A 99 -8.64 -4.52 25.43
CA PRO A 99 -7.62 -5.09 24.55
C PRO A 99 -7.09 -4.03 23.57
N GLU A 100 -5.77 -3.87 23.55
CA GLU A 100 -5.09 -2.99 22.61
C GLU A 100 -5.21 -3.52 21.18
N PHE A 101 -5.53 -2.63 20.25
CA PHE A 101 -5.70 -2.95 18.85
C PHE A 101 -4.52 -2.37 18.04
N ASP A 102 -3.93 -3.17 17.15
CA ASP A 102 -2.81 -2.72 16.32
C ASP A 102 -3.29 -1.75 15.23
N PHE A 103 -3.13 -0.45 15.50
CA PHE A 103 -3.47 0.62 14.58
C PHE A 103 -2.63 0.61 13.29
N SER A 104 -1.42 0.02 13.31
CA SER A 104 -0.54 -0.04 12.15
C SER A 104 -1.13 -0.90 11.02
N GLN A 105 -1.74 -2.03 11.39
CA GLN A 105 -2.38 -2.93 10.43
C GLN A 105 -3.63 -2.28 9.81
N LEU A 106 -4.45 -1.64 10.63
CA LEU A 106 -5.69 -0.98 10.19
C LEU A 106 -5.41 0.19 9.24
N SER A 107 -4.46 1.06 9.60
CA SER A 107 -4.06 2.20 8.77
C SER A 107 -3.44 1.75 7.44
N THR A 108 -2.71 0.63 7.43
CA THR A 108 -2.15 0.05 6.19
C THR A 108 -3.25 -0.44 5.25
N ILE A 109 -4.25 -1.16 5.77
CA ILE A 109 -5.41 -1.64 5.00
C ILE A 109 -6.24 -0.47 4.46
N LEU A 110 -6.50 0.54 5.30
CA LEU A 110 -7.21 1.76 4.89
C LEU A 110 -6.46 2.47 3.74
N MET A 111 -5.15 2.70 3.89
CA MET A 111 -4.33 3.34 2.86
C MET A 111 -4.27 2.51 1.56
N ALA A 112 -4.28 1.18 1.67
CA ALA A 112 -4.36 0.29 0.51
C ALA A 112 -5.70 0.44 -0.23
N MET A 113 -6.81 0.53 0.51
CA MET A 113 -8.14 0.74 -0.07
C MET A 113 -8.33 2.13 -0.68
N LEU A 114 -7.72 3.18 -0.12
CA LEU A 114 -7.70 4.52 -0.72
C LEU A 114 -6.71 4.64 -1.90
N GLY A 115 -6.03 3.56 -2.28
CA GLY A 115 -5.04 3.57 -3.37
C GLY A 115 -3.74 4.32 -3.03
N MET A 116 -3.58 4.76 -1.78
CA MET A 116 -2.40 5.50 -1.32
C MET A 116 -1.24 4.59 -0.88
N ALA A 117 -1.44 3.27 -0.79
CA ALA A 117 -0.36 2.34 -0.43
C ALA A 117 0.79 2.32 -1.46
N GLY A 118 0.50 2.54 -2.75
CA GLY A 118 1.52 2.63 -3.80
C GLY A 118 2.36 3.91 -3.72
N LEU A 119 1.76 5.03 -3.30
CA LEU A 119 2.43 6.32 -3.18
C LEU A 119 3.52 6.30 -2.10
N ARG A 120 3.29 5.62 -0.96
CA ARG A 120 4.33 5.46 0.08
C ARG A 120 5.51 4.61 -0.41
N THR A 121 5.27 3.57 -1.19
CA THR A 121 6.35 2.76 -1.79
C THR A 121 7.11 3.55 -2.86
N PHE A 122 6.40 4.34 -3.67
CA PHE A 122 7.01 5.25 -4.63
C PHE A 122 7.89 6.31 -3.94
N GLU A 123 7.39 6.93 -2.87
CA GLU A 123 8.16 7.86 -2.05
C GLU A 123 9.39 7.20 -1.42
N LYS A 124 9.27 5.95 -0.94
CA LYS A 124 10.38 5.21 -0.34
C LYS A 124 11.43 4.81 -1.39
N GLN A 125 11.02 4.34 -2.56
CA GLN A 125 11.92 4.06 -3.68
C GLN A 125 12.63 5.32 -4.17
N LYS A 126 11.92 6.45 -4.26
CA LYS A 126 12.51 7.73 -4.69
C LYS A 126 13.45 8.33 -3.64
N LYS A 127 13.19 8.10 -2.34
CA LYS A 127 14.11 8.48 -1.25
C LYS A 127 15.33 7.55 -1.16
N VAL A 128 15.21 6.26 -1.50
CA VAL A 128 16.37 5.35 -1.64
C VAL A 128 17.17 5.64 -2.92
N ALA A 129 16.53 6.12 -3.97
CA ALA A 129 17.21 6.60 -5.19
C ALA A 129 17.86 7.98 -5.06
N ARG A 130 17.74 8.64 -3.90
CA ARG A 130 18.37 9.94 -3.59
C ARG A 130 19.11 9.86 -2.25
N GLY A 131 19.98 8.87 -2.16
CA GLY A 131 20.87 8.59 -1.04
C GLY A 131 22.20 8.04 -1.53
N ASP A 132 22.87 8.80 -2.39
CA ASP A 132 24.31 9.12 -2.35
C ASP A 132 24.57 10.09 -3.52
N ASP A 133 25.21 11.21 -3.19
CA ASP A 133 25.53 12.43 -3.97
C ASP A 133 24.40 13.46 -4.23
#